data_AF-A0A0F2N4Z8-F1
#
_entry.id   AF-A0A0F2N4Z8-F1
#
_cell.length_a   1.000
_cell.length_b   1.000
_cell.length_c   1.000
_cell.angle_alpha   90.00
_cell.angle_beta   90.00
_cell.angle_gamma   90.00
#
_symmetry.space_group_name_H-M   'P 1'
#
loop_
_entity.id
_entity.type
_entity.pdbx_description
1 polymer ?
#
loop_
_entity_poly.entity_id
_entity_poly.type
_entity_poly.pdbx_seq_one_letter_code
_entity_poly.pdbx_strand_id
1 'polypeptide(L)'
;MKRRIKKIALALFLVFLSFYVYLYLWYIPEYTTIDKHFKRIPGELYVYRSGKEIPFIDTELIKQFSSLVKSKKGKKINLAEVNKIKNDSILHFDYGYKEDSMWIAGDGRIMFAVDKAEIRNRSIIGYLWWEIASDKSIYMYYATDPDPEVTIIANGILKKMIE
;
A
#
# COMPACT_ATOMS: atom_id res chain seq x y z
N MET A 1 -38.86 31.85 -23.64
CA MET A 1 -38.75 30.54 -22.94
C MET A 1 -37.40 29.85 -23.13
N LYS A 2 -36.94 29.57 -24.36
CA LYS A 2 -35.67 28.86 -24.65
C LYS A 2 -34.41 29.43 -23.98
N ARG A 3 -34.26 30.77 -23.88
CA ARG A 3 -33.11 31.41 -23.21
C ARG A 3 -33.04 31.15 -21.70
N ARG A 4 -34.17 31.04 -21.00
CA ARG A 4 -34.20 30.75 -19.56
C ARG A 4 -33.82 29.30 -19.28
N ILE A 5 -34.33 28.37 -20.09
CA ILE A 5 -34.01 26.94 -20.02
C ILE A 5 -32.50 26.71 -20.20
N LYS A 6 -31.86 27.38 -21.19
CA LYS A 6 -30.40 27.29 -21.39
C LYS A 6 -29.58 27.77 -20.17
N LYS A 7 -30.01 28.84 -19.51
CA LYS A 7 -29.33 29.37 -18.31
C LYS A 7 -29.43 28.40 -17.12
N ILE A 8 -30.61 27.79 -16.92
CA ILE A 8 -30.83 26.79 -15.86
C ILE A 8 -29.97 25.55 -16.12
N ALA A 9 -29.95 25.05 -17.36
CA ALA A 9 -29.12 23.90 -17.72
C ALA A 9 -27.62 24.17 -17.51
N LEU A 10 -27.14 25.37 -17.87
CA LEU A 10 -25.75 25.77 -17.63
C LEU A 10 -25.42 25.85 -16.13
N ALA A 11 -26.32 26.43 -15.32
CA ALA A 11 -26.12 26.50 -13.88
C ALA A 11 -26.06 25.11 -13.24
N LEU A 12 -26.95 24.19 -13.63
CA LEU A 12 -26.93 22.80 -13.16
C LEU A 12 -25.65 22.07 -13.59
N PHE A 13 -25.20 22.28 -14.82
CA PHE A 13 -23.94 21.71 -15.31
C PHE A 13 -22.74 22.20 -14.49
N LEU A 14 -22.69 23.50 -14.17
CA LEU A 14 -21.62 24.06 -13.34
C LEU A 14 -21.66 23.51 -11.91
N VAL A 15 -22.83 23.38 -11.30
CA VAL A 15 -22.97 22.76 -9.97
C VAL A 15 -22.53 21.30 -9.99
N PHE A 16 -22.95 20.54 -11.00
CA PHE A 16 -22.54 19.15 -11.17
C PHE A 16 -21.03 19.04 -11.40
N LEU A 17 -20.45 19.92 -12.23
CA LEU A 17 -19.01 19.96 -12.46
C LEU A 17 -18.26 20.31 -11.19
N SER A 18 -18.70 21.30 -10.41
CA SER A 18 -18.12 21.64 -9.12
C SER A 18 -18.22 20.48 -8.12
N PHE A 19 -19.34 19.77 -8.10
CA PHE A 19 -19.51 18.59 -7.24
C PHE A 19 -18.63 17.42 -7.70
N TYR A 20 -18.53 17.17 -9.00
CA TYR A 20 -17.68 16.12 -9.57
C TYR A 20 -16.20 16.43 -9.31
N VAL A 21 -15.77 17.67 -9.52
CA VAL A 21 -14.44 18.15 -9.15
C VAL A 21 -14.25 17.98 -7.66
N TYR A 22 -15.18 18.42 -6.80
CA TYR A 22 -15.11 18.21 -5.35
C TYR A 22 -14.93 16.73 -4.99
N LEU A 23 -15.70 15.79 -5.55
CA LEU A 23 -15.52 14.36 -5.29
C LEU A 23 -14.15 13.84 -5.77
N TYR A 24 -13.72 14.24 -6.96
CA TYR A 24 -12.42 13.85 -7.52
C TYR A 24 -11.25 14.38 -6.67
N LEU A 25 -11.42 15.55 -6.06
CA LEU A 25 -10.44 16.18 -5.17
C LEU A 25 -10.31 15.49 -3.82
N TRP A 26 -11.27 14.63 -3.44
CA TRP A 26 -11.32 13.90 -2.16
C TRP A 26 -10.97 12.40 -2.32
N TYR A 27 -10.55 11.96 -3.50
CA TYR A 27 -10.37 10.53 -3.80
C TYR A 27 -9.15 9.90 -3.11
N ILE A 28 -9.26 9.49 -1.85
CA ILE A 28 -8.25 8.63 -1.22
C ILE A 28 -8.28 7.25 -1.90
N PRO A 29 -7.16 6.77 -2.48
CA PRO A 29 -7.15 5.46 -3.11
C PRO A 29 -7.45 4.39 -2.05
N GLU A 30 -8.62 3.76 -2.17
CA GLU A 30 -8.98 2.62 -1.31
C GLU A 30 -8.14 1.38 -1.65
N TYR A 31 -7.62 1.31 -2.88
CA TYR A 31 -6.81 0.22 -3.36
C TYR A 31 -5.55 0.73 -4.06
N THR A 32 -4.46 -0.03 -3.93
CA THR A 32 -3.25 0.19 -4.72
C THR A 32 -2.51 -1.13 -5.00
N THR A 33 -1.51 -1.11 -5.87
CA THR A 33 -0.66 -2.26 -6.17
C THR A 33 0.73 -2.10 -5.58
N ILE A 34 1.34 -3.21 -5.18
CA ILE A 34 2.67 -3.21 -4.54
C ILE A 34 3.73 -2.63 -5.49
N ASP A 35 3.73 -3.03 -6.76
CA ASP A 35 4.70 -2.56 -7.77
C ASP A 35 4.77 -1.04 -7.96
N LYS A 36 3.68 -0.32 -7.70
CA LYS A 36 3.62 1.13 -7.85
C LYS A 36 4.33 1.90 -6.75
N HIS A 37 4.55 1.26 -5.60
CA HIS A 37 5.08 1.90 -4.39
C HIS A 37 6.46 1.36 -4.03
N PHE A 38 6.74 0.11 -4.38
CA PHE A 38 8.02 -0.51 -4.11
C PHE A 38 8.96 -0.33 -5.31
N LYS A 39 9.83 0.68 -5.23
CA LYS A 39 10.93 0.87 -6.21
C LYS A 39 11.91 -0.30 -6.21
N ARG A 40 12.07 -0.95 -5.05
CA ARG A 40 12.84 -2.18 -4.86
C ARG A 40 11.87 -3.35 -4.66
N ILE A 41 11.23 -3.80 -5.75
CA ILE A 41 10.71 -5.17 -5.78
C ILE A 41 11.95 -6.07 -5.64
N PRO A 42 12.01 -7.01 -4.69
CA PRO A 42 13.30 -7.47 -4.21
C PRO A 42 14.10 -8.22 -5.28
N GLY A 43 15.25 -7.65 -5.64
CA GLY A 43 16.37 -8.38 -6.25
C GLY A 43 17.42 -8.78 -5.21
N GLU A 44 17.41 -8.10 -4.06
CA GLU A 44 18.16 -8.40 -2.84
C GLU A 44 17.13 -8.34 -1.70
N LEU A 45 16.91 -9.47 -1.02
CA LEU A 45 16.03 -9.52 0.15
C LEU A 45 16.88 -9.27 1.39
N TYR A 46 16.49 -8.31 2.21
CA TYR A 46 17.08 -8.13 3.53
C TYR A 46 16.02 -8.50 4.57
N VAL A 47 16.32 -9.50 5.38
CA VAL A 47 15.42 -9.96 6.44
C VAL A 47 15.97 -9.50 7.78
N TYR A 48 15.11 -8.86 8.56
CA TYR A 48 15.49 -8.35 9.87
C TYR A 48 15.16 -9.37 10.96
N ARG A 49 16.21 -9.91 11.59
CA ARG A 49 16.09 -10.83 12.73
C ARG A 49 16.87 -10.26 13.91
N SER A 50 16.20 -10.08 15.05
CA SER A 50 16.82 -9.57 16.29
C SER A 50 17.55 -8.23 16.10
N GLY A 51 17.02 -7.34 15.26
CA GLY A 51 17.60 -6.03 14.98
C GLY A 51 18.81 -6.04 14.04
N LYS A 52 19.18 -7.18 13.45
CA LYS A 52 20.22 -7.28 12.42
C LYS A 52 19.60 -7.47 11.04
N GLU A 53 20.15 -6.74 10.07
CA GLU A 53 19.87 -6.91 8.66
C GLU A 53 20.66 -8.12 8.13
N ILE A 54 19.95 -9.14 7.64
CA ILE A 54 20.56 -10.35 7.08
C ILE A 54 20.28 -10.35 5.57
N PRO A 55 21.31 -10.26 4.72
CA PRO A 55 21.14 -10.41 3.29
C PRO A 55 20.71 -11.85 3.00
N PHE A 56 19.58 -11.99 2.32
CA PHE A 56 19.08 -13.24 1.79
C PHE A 56 19.44 -13.33 0.30
N ILE A 57 20.18 -14.37 -0.06
CA ILE A 57 20.87 -14.48 -1.36
C ILE A 57 20.28 -15.56 -2.28
N ASP A 58 19.22 -16.25 -1.88
CA ASP A 58 18.58 -17.28 -2.71
C ASP A 58 17.81 -16.63 -3.87
N THR A 59 18.50 -16.44 -5.00
CA THR A 59 17.98 -15.72 -6.16
C THR A 59 16.73 -16.35 -6.78
N GLU A 60 16.49 -17.65 -6.58
CA GLU A 60 15.30 -18.32 -7.11
C GLU A 60 14.07 -18.00 -6.26
N LEU A 61 14.17 -18.16 -4.94
CA LEU A 61 13.09 -17.80 -4.01
C LEU A 61 12.77 -16.30 -4.06
N ILE A 62 13.79 -15.46 -4.19
CA ILE A 62 13.62 -14.01 -4.40
C ILE A 62 12.81 -13.73 -5.66
N LYS A 63 13.13 -14.38 -6.79
CA LYS A 63 12.39 -14.21 -8.05
C LYS A 63 10.96 -14.69 -7.96
N GLN A 64 10.72 -15.85 -7.35
CA GLN A 64 9.37 -16.38 -7.14
C GLN A 64 8.54 -15.43 -6.29
N PHE A 65 9.08 -14.99 -5.15
CA PHE A 65 8.43 -14.02 -4.27
C PHE A 65 8.12 -12.70 -5.00
N SER A 66 9.13 -12.10 -5.64
CA SER A 66 8.99 -10.85 -6.40
C SER A 66 7.94 -10.92 -7.50
N SER A 67 7.86 -12.05 -8.20
CA SER A 67 6.86 -12.27 -9.24
C SER A 67 5.44 -12.36 -8.66
N LEU A 68 5.30 -13.06 -7.53
CA LEU A 68 4.02 -13.22 -6.84
C LEU A 68 3.48 -11.91 -6.29
N VAL A 69 4.35 -11.06 -5.73
CA VAL A 69 3.90 -9.83 -5.05
C VAL A 69 3.64 -8.66 -6.00
N LYS A 70 4.31 -8.60 -7.15
CA LYS A 70 4.29 -7.45 -8.06
C LYS A 70 2.87 -7.00 -8.44
N SER A 71 1.99 -7.93 -8.79
CA SER A 71 0.63 -7.62 -9.24
C SER A 71 -0.42 -7.62 -8.13
N LYS A 72 -0.04 -7.89 -6.88
CA LYS A 72 -1.01 -7.94 -5.79
C LYS A 72 -1.57 -6.56 -5.50
N LYS A 73 -2.88 -6.53 -5.30
CA LYS A 73 -3.64 -5.35 -4.89
C LYS A 73 -3.80 -5.38 -3.38
N GLY A 74 -3.42 -4.28 -2.73
CA GLY A 74 -3.73 -4.02 -1.32
C GLY A 74 -4.94 -3.13 -1.19
N LYS A 75 -5.79 -3.42 -0.21
CA LYS A 75 -6.87 -2.56 0.26
C LYS A 75 -6.37 -1.74 1.45
N LYS A 76 -6.76 -0.48 1.54
CA LYS A 76 -6.46 0.38 2.69
C LYS A 76 -7.03 -0.23 3.97
N ILE A 77 -6.21 -0.32 5.00
CA ILE A 77 -6.57 -0.86 6.31
C ILE A 77 -6.41 0.18 7.42
N ASN A 78 -7.06 -0.05 8.56
CA ASN A 78 -6.97 0.82 9.72
C ASN A 78 -5.83 0.40 10.67
N LEU A 79 -5.50 1.25 11.65
CA LEU A 79 -4.38 1.00 12.56
C LEU A 79 -4.57 -0.25 13.44
N ALA A 80 -5.81 -0.62 13.77
CA ALA A 80 -6.07 -1.84 14.55
C ALA A 80 -5.70 -3.10 13.75
N GLU A 81 -6.05 -3.14 12.46
CA GLU A 81 -5.68 -4.22 11.55
C GLU A 81 -4.17 -4.24 11.25
N VAL A 82 -3.54 -3.06 11.15
CA VAL A 82 -2.07 -2.96 11.06
C VAL A 82 -1.39 -3.65 12.24
N ASN A 83 -1.81 -3.32 13.47
CA ASN A 83 -1.21 -3.91 14.67
C ASN A 83 -1.43 -5.42 14.72
N LYS A 84 -2.61 -5.90 14.30
CA LYS A 84 -2.89 -7.33 14.20
C LYS A 84 -1.91 -8.01 13.24
N ILE A 85 -1.77 -7.50 12.01
CA ILE A 85 -0.88 -8.07 11.00
C ILE A 85 0.58 -8.05 11.47
N LYS A 86 1.04 -6.96 12.12
CA LYS A 86 2.40 -6.89 12.67
C LYS A 86 2.66 -7.97 13.73
N ASN A 87 1.70 -8.18 14.62
CA ASN A 87 1.82 -9.20 15.67
C ASN A 87 1.79 -10.63 15.11
N ASP A 88 1.00 -10.85 14.06
CA ASP A 88 0.86 -12.15 13.38
C ASP A 88 1.90 -12.34 12.26
N SER A 89 2.87 -11.42 12.11
CA SER A 89 3.83 -11.45 11.01
C SER A 89 4.87 -12.55 11.18
N ILE A 90 5.04 -13.35 10.12
CA ILE A 90 6.07 -14.38 10.03
C ILE A 90 7.34 -13.85 9.38
N LEU A 91 7.20 -12.84 8.50
CA LEU A 91 8.32 -12.24 7.78
C LEU A 91 8.14 -10.73 7.68
N HIS A 92 9.26 -10.01 7.80
CA HIS A 92 9.32 -8.56 7.71
C HIS A 92 10.52 -8.16 6.85
N PHE A 93 10.24 -7.45 5.77
CA PHE A 93 11.25 -6.83 4.92
C PHE A 93 11.30 -5.35 5.22
N ASP A 94 12.50 -4.86 5.52
CA ASP A 94 12.80 -3.45 5.72
C ASP A 94 13.86 -3.07 4.68
N TYR A 95 13.61 -2.00 3.94
CA TYR A 95 14.46 -1.57 2.82
C TYR A 95 15.51 -0.53 3.25
N GLY A 96 15.88 -0.51 4.54
CA GLY A 96 16.80 0.47 5.14
C GLY A 96 16.11 1.78 5.52
N TYR A 97 14.82 1.87 5.25
CA TYR A 97 13.90 2.89 5.75
C TYR A 97 12.81 2.13 6.48
N LYS A 98 12.82 2.19 7.82
CA LYS A 98 11.91 1.44 8.73
C LYS A 98 10.44 1.48 8.33
N GLU A 99 10.07 2.42 7.49
CA GLU A 99 8.72 2.86 7.21
C GLU A 99 8.27 2.53 5.76
N ASP A 100 9.17 2.06 4.89
CA ASP A 100 8.87 1.39 3.60
C ASP A 100 8.80 -0.13 3.77
N SER A 101 8.43 -0.59 4.95
CA SER A 101 8.47 -1.99 5.32
C SER A 101 7.29 -2.78 4.77
N MET A 102 7.56 -4.04 4.43
CA MET A 102 6.56 -5.03 4.04
C MET A 102 6.49 -6.11 5.11
N TRP A 103 5.30 -6.35 5.63
CA TRP A 103 5.03 -7.41 6.61
C TRP A 103 4.18 -8.50 5.97
N ILE A 104 4.53 -9.75 6.23
CA ILE A 104 3.77 -10.92 5.79
C ILE A 104 3.18 -11.60 7.01
N ALA A 105 1.86 -11.64 7.10
CA ALA A 105 1.13 -12.38 8.12
C ALA A 105 1.21 -13.89 7.88
N GLY A 106 0.97 -14.70 8.92
CA GLY A 106 0.93 -16.16 8.80
C GLY A 106 -0.11 -16.69 7.79
N ASP A 107 -1.20 -15.95 7.55
CA ASP A 107 -2.22 -16.27 6.54
C ASP A 107 -1.85 -15.81 5.11
N GLY A 108 -0.66 -15.24 4.93
CA GLY A 108 -0.14 -14.82 3.63
C GLY A 108 -0.59 -13.44 3.20
N ARG A 109 -1.31 -12.70 4.06
CA ARG A 109 -1.56 -11.27 3.80
C ARG A 109 -0.25 -10.50 3.78
N ILE A 110 -0.11 -9.66 2.76
CA ILE A 110 1.02 -8.74 2.64
C ILE A 110 0.53 -7.35 3.02
N MET A 111 1.04 -6.83 4.13
CA MET A 111 0.84 -5.44 4.52
C MET A 111 2.03 -4.60 4.08
N PHE A 112 1.73 -3.43 3.54
CA PHE A 112 2.73 -2.46 3.14
C PHE A 112 2.28 -1.04 3.47
N ALA A 113 3.26 -0.19 3.77
CA ALA A 113 3.05 1.23 3.98
C ALA A 113 3.31 2.01 2.69
N VAL A 114 2.57 3.10 2.50
CA VAL A 114 2.77 4.06 1.42
C VAL A 114 2.84 5.44 2.04
N ASP A 115 3.89 6.19 1.73
CA ASP A 115 4.03 7.58 2.19
C ASP A 115 2.85 8.43 1.68
N LYS A 116 2.19 9.14 2.60
CA LYS A 116 1.13 10.09 2.27
C LYS A 116 1.64 11.16 1.29
N ALA A 117 2.92 11.53 1.33
CA ALA A 117 3.54 12.43 0.37
C ALA A 117 3.61 11.85 -1.04
N GLU A 118 3.80 10.54 -1.20
CA GLU A 118 3.77 9.88 -2.51
C GLU A 118 2.34 9.90 -3.10
N ILE A 119 1.35 9.62 -2.26
CA ILE A 119 -0.07 9.70 -2.64
C ILE A 119 -0.45 11.16 -2.95
N ARG A 120 0.05 12.11 -2.17
CA ARG A 120 -0.12 13.55 -2.36
C ARG A 120 0.41 13.99 -3.72
N ASN A 121 1.62 13.59 -4.09
CA ASN A 121 2.22 13.98 -5.37
C ASN A 121 1.44 13.42 -6.59
N ARG A 122 0.58 12.42 -6.38
CA ARG A 122 -0.35 11.89 -7.38
C ARG A 122 -1.74 12.54 -7.33
N SER A 123 -2.05 13.32 -6.29
CA SER A 123 -3.31 14.04 -6.10
C SER A 123 -3.17 15.51 -6.51
N ILE A 124 -4.15 16.04 -7.25
CA ILE A 124 -4.12 17.41 -7.78
C ILE A 124 -4.22 18.47 -6.66
N ILE A 125 -4.79 18.14 -5.49
CA ILE A 125 -4.86 19.06 -4.34
C ILE A 125 -4.23 18.41 -3.12
N GLY A 126 -2.90 18.47 -3.06
CA GLY A 126 -2.13 17.89 -1.97
C GLY A 126 -2.31 18.52 -0.58
N TYR A 127 -3.10 19.60 -0.46
CA TYR A 127 -3.24 20.41 0.75
C TYR A 127 -4.51 20.10 1.58
N LEU A 128 -5.58 19.54 1.00
CA LEU A 128 -6.84 19.32 1.74
C LEU A 128 -6.92 17.96 2.46
N TRP A 129 -5.87 17.14 2.37
CA TRP A 129 -5.93 15.73 2.73
C TRP A 129 -5.45 15.41 4.14
N TRP A 130 -4.69 16.32 4.75
CA TRP A 130 -4.10 16.13 6.08
C TRP A 130 -5.11 16.25 7.24
N GLU A 131 -6.31 16.80 7.00
CA GLU A 131 -7.32 17.04 8.04
C GLU A 131 -8.23 15.83 8.25
N ILE A 132 -8.29 14.90 7.29
CA ILE A 132 -9.31 13.84 7.24
C ILE A 132 -8.74 12.49 7.70
N ALA A 133 -7.44 12.27 7.55
CA ALA A 133 -6.80 11.11 8.15
C ALA A 133 -6.53 11.43 9.63
N SER A 134 -7.42 11.00 10.52
CA SER A 134 -7.30 11.21 11.97
C SER A 134 -6.06 10.56 12.61
N ASP A 135 -5.22 9.89 11.82
CA ASP A 135 -3.98 9.29 12.27
C ASP A 135 -2.79 10.25 12.04
N LYS A 136 -2.01 10.48 13.10
CA LYS A 136 -0.77 11.27 13.04
C LYS A 136 0.34 10.60 12.22
N SER A 137 0.08 9.41 11.66
CA SER A 137 1.02 8.69 10.79
C SER A 137 1.26 9.47 9.50
N ILE A 138 2.49 9.53 9.03
CA ILE A 138 2.81 10.03 7.68
C ILE A 138 2.53 8.97 6.60
N TYR A 139 2.12 7.76 6.98
CA TYR A 139 1.84 6.64 6.09
C TYR A 139 0.36 6.30 5.98
N MET A 140 -0.03 5.75 4.84
CA MET A 140 -1.24 4.94 4.69
C MET A 140 -0.84 3.47 4.58
N TYR A 141 -1.56 2.61 5.28
CA TYR A 141 -1.31 1.18 5.26
C TYR A 141 -2.31 0.45 4.37
N TYR A 142 -1.82 -0.52 3.62
CA TYR A 142 -2.61 -1.38 2.76
C TYR A 142 -2.28 -2.83 3.09
N ALA A 143 -3.25 -3.72 2.95
CA ALA A 143 -3.04 -5.16 3.03
C ALA A 143 -3.71 -5.88 1.86
N THR A 144 -3.06 -6.92 1.36
CA THR A 144 -3.67 -7.83 0.38
C THR A 144 -4.67 -8.75 1.06
N ASP A 145 -5.49 -9.42 0.26
CA ASP A 145 -6.20 -10.61 0.73
C ASP A 145 -5.21 -11.72 1.12
N PRO A 146 -5.62 -12.66 2.00
CA PRO A 146 -4.83 -13.84 2.34
C PRO A 146 -4.44 -14.63 1.09
N ASP A 147 -3.21 -15.14 1.06
CA ASP A 147 -2.72 -15.98 -0.03
C ASP A 147 -1.80 -17.10 0.49
N PRO A 148 -2.24 -18.37 0.42
CA PRO A 148 -1.42 -19.50 0.82
C PRO A 148 -0.07 -19.62 0.09
N GLU A 149 0.01 -19.18 -1.18
CA GLU A 149 1.25 -19.23 -1.95
C GLU A 149 2.30 -18.29 -1.36
N VAL A 150 1.87 -17.12 -0.88
CA VAL A 150 2.74 -16.18 -0.15
C VAL A 150 3.25 -16.83 1.13
N THR A 151 2.38 -17.50 1.89
CA THR A 151 2.77 -18.23 3.11
C THR A 151 3.80 -19.31 2.83
N ILE A 152 3.64 -20.08 1.75
CA ILE A 152 4.57 -21.15 1.35
C ILE A 152 5.95 -20.55 1.06
N ILE A 153 6.01 -19.51 0.22
CA ILE A 153 7.28 -18.86 -0.13
C ILE A 153 7.93 -18.19 1.08
N ALA A 154 7.15 -17.49 1.91
CA ALA A 154 7.65 -16.84 3.12
C ALA A 154 8.25 -17.85 4.11
N ASN A 155 7.60 -18.99 4.30
CA ASN A 155 8.15 -20.08 5.12
C ASN A 155 9.39 -20.72 4.49
N GLY A 156 9.47 -20.81 3.16
CA GLY A 156 10.67 -21.24 2.44
C GLY A 156 11.87 -20.32 2.70
N ILE A 157 11.64 -19.00 2.67
CA ILE A 157 12.66 -17.99 3.02
C ILE A 157 13.10 -18.17 4.48
N LEU A 158 12.16 -18.27 5.42
CA LEU A 158 12.46 -18.45 6.84
C LEU A 158 13.27 -19.72 7.13
N LYS A 159 12.91 -20.84 6.49
CA LYS A 159 13.63 -22.11 6.64
C LYS A 159 15.08 -21.99 6.19
N LYS A 160 15.31 -21.40 5.01
CA LYS A 160 16.63 -21.16 4.43
C LYS A 160 17.52 -20.22 5.25
N MET A 161 16.93 -19.42 6.15
CA MET A 161 17.67 -18.55 7.06
C MET A 161 18.12 -19.22 8.36
N ILE A 162 17.58 -20.40 8.67
CA ILE A 162 17.92 -21.16 9.88
C ILE A 162 18.99 -22.21 9.58
N GLU A 163 19.06 -22.69 8.33
CA GLU A 163 20.09 -23.59 7.79
C GLU A 163 21.43 -22.88 7.59
#